data_AF-T1AN71-F1
#
_entry.id   AF-T1AN71-F1
#
_cell.length_a   1.000
_cell.length_b   1.000
_cell.length_c   1.000
_cell.angle_alpha   90.00
_cell.angle_beta   90.00
_cell.angle_gamma   90.00
#
_symmetry.space_group_name_H-M   'P 1'
#
loop_
_entity.id
_entity.type
_entity.pdbx_description
1 polymer ?
#
loop_
_entity_poly.entity_id
_entity_poly.type
_entity_poly.pdbx_seq_one_letter_code
_entity_poly.pdbx_strand_id
1 'polypeptide(L)'
;MSDTQPLNALRDRPFELLCELERRARSVSAQSSQEGAPQREWVGVALRMAGDLYLVAREETREVLGVPAGMTRVPGAKPWIKGLANVRGQLLPIIDLRQFVGSGATPMGRTTRVVAVNHREIPAGLLVD
;
A
#
# COMPACT_ATOMS: atom_id res chain seq x y z
N MET A 1 12.06 -33.70 -30.93
CA MET A 1 13.42 -33.18 -30.74
C MET A 1 13.56 -31.98 -31.66
N SER A 2 13.21 -30.78 -31.17
CA SER A 2 13.13 -29.59 -32.03
C SER A 2 14.52 -28.97 -32.18
N ASP A 3 15.02 -29.01 -33.40
CA ASP A 3 16.33 -28.52 -33.81
C ASP A 3 16.37 -26.99 -33.66
N THR A 4 17.15 -26.49 -32.69
CA THR A 4 17.25 -25.05 -32.41
C THR A 4 18.47 -24.51 -33.15
N GLN A 5 18.27 -23.89 -34.31
CA GLN A 5 19.35 -23.27 -35.07
C GLN A 5 19.92 -22.04 -34.33
N PRO A 6 21.24 -21.84 -34.32
CA PRO A 6 21.85 -20.65 -33.71
C PRO A 6 21.51 -19.39 -34.51
N LEU A 7 21.10 -18.30 -33.84
CA LEU A 7 20.68 -17.04 -34.48
C LEU A 7 21.73 -16.46 -35.44
N ASN A 8 23.01 -16.69 -35.14
CA ASN A 8 24.11 -16.20 -35.98
C ASN A 8 24.15 -16.88 -37.36
N ALA A 9 23.64 -18.11 -37.48
CA ALA A 9 23.55 -18.84 -38.75
C ALA A 9 22.41 -18.33 -39.66
N LEU A 10 21.51 -17.49 -39.15
CA LEU A 10 20.36 -16.95 -39.88
C LEU A 10 20.56 -15.49 -40.33
N ARG A 11 21.75 -14.91 -40.13
CA ARG A 11 22.02 -13.50 -40.46
C ARG A 11 21.75 -13.14 -41.92
N ASP A 12 22.04 -14.05 -42.85
CA ASP A 12 21.83 -13.85 -44.29
C ASP A 12 20.41 -14.24 -44.76
N ARG A 13 19.53 -14.66 -43.85
CA ARG A 13 18.14 -15.08 -44.11
C ARG A 13 17.18 -14.29 -43.20
N PRO A 14 16.95 -13.00 -43.49
CA PRO A 14 16.30 -12.08 -42.55
C PRO A 14 14.88 -12.48 -42.15
N PHE A 15 14.11 -13.07 -43.06
CA PHE A 15 12.77 -13.56 -42.74
C PHE A 15 12.78 -14.68 -41.70
N GLU A 16 13.69 -15.66 -41.85
CA GLU A 16 13.80 -16.79 -40.92
C GLU A 16 14.39 -16.38 -39.57
N LEU A 17 15.32 -15.42 -39.59
CA LEU A 17 15.80 -14.80 -38.38
C LEU A 17 14.65 -14.14 -37.59
N LEU A 18 13.75 -13.42 -38.27
CA LEU A 18 12.59 -12.80 -37.64
C LEU A 18 11.60 -13.85 -37.10
N CYS A 19 11.31 -14.90 -37.85
CA CYS A 19 10.45 -16.00 -37.38
C CYS A 19 11.04 -16.71 -36.15
N GLU A 20 12.35 -16.95 -36.14
CA GLU A 20 13.03 -17.60 -35.01
C GLU A 20 13.12 -16.68 -33.78
N LEU A 21 13.32 -15.37 -33.97
CA LEU A 21 13.23 -14.37 -32.91
C LEU A 21 11.82 -14.30 -32.32
N GLU A 22 10.77 -14.29 -33.15
CA GLU A 22 9.38 -14.30 -32.70
C GLU A 22 9.04 -15.58 -31.92
N ARG A 23 9.47 -16.74 -32.42
CA ARG A 23 9.27 -18.03 -31.75
C ARG A 23 9.90 -18.05 -30.36
N ARG A 24 11.13 -17.55 -30.24
CA ARG A 24 11.85 -17.43 -28.96
C ARG A 24 11.21 -16.41 -28.03
N ALA A 25 10.79 -15.26 -28.56
CA ALA A 25 10.09 -14.24 -27.78
C ALA A 25 8.78 -14.80 -27.22
N ARG A 26 7.97 -15.51 -28.04
CA ARG A 26 6.74 -16.17 -27.59
C ARG A 26 7.01 -17.26 -26.55
N SER A 27 8.08 -18.05 -26.69
CA SER A 27 8.42 -19.07 -25.68
C SER A 27 8.88 -18.44 -24.37
N VAL A 28 9.64 -17.33 -24.43
CA VAL A 28 10.05 -16.59 -23.24
C VAL A 28 8.84 -15.94 -22.57
N SER A 29 7.96 -15.27 -23.32
CA SER A 29 6.73 -14.67 -22.79
C SER A 29 5.80 -15.73 -22.17
N ALA A 30 5.63 -16.88 -22.82
CA ALA A 30 4.81 -17.98 -22.31
C ALA A 30 5.42 -18.67 -21.07
N GLN A 31 6.74 -18.75 -20.96
CA GLN A 31 7.43 -19.31 -19.78
C GLN A 31 7.58 -18.28 -18.64
N SER A 32 7.72 -16.98 -18.96
CA SER A 32 7.81 -15.90 -17.98
C SER A 32 6.49 -15.65 -17.23
N SER A 33 5.38 -16.23 -17.70
CA SER A 33 4.12 -16.24 -16.95
C SER A 33 4.01 -17.39 -15.94
N GLN A 34 4.98 -18.31 -15.81
CA GLN A 34 4.87 -19.46 -14.90
C GLN A 34 6.03 -19.77 -13.94
N GLU A 35 7.16 -19.05 -13.95
CA GLU A 35 8.28 -19.35 -13.00
C GLU A 35 8.95 -18.11 -12.36
N GLY A 36 8.15 -17.10 -12.02
CA GLY A 36 8.45 -16.28 -10.84
C GLY A 36 7.60 -16.79 -9.70
N ALA A 37 8.19 -17.26 -8.59
CA ALA A 37 7.46 -17.39 -7.33
C ALA A 37 6.54 -16.17 -7.20
N PRO A 38 5.25 -16.30 -6.81
CA PRO A 38 4.34 -15.16 -6.81
C PRO A 38 5.06 -14.06 -6.05
N GLN A 39 5.53 -13.05 -6.79
CA GLN A 39 6.19 -11.92 -6.19
C GLN A 39 5.05 -11.32 -5.41
N ARG A 40 5.00 -11.62 -4.11
CA ARG A 40 3.86 -11.32 -3.26
C ARG A 40 3.61 -9.84 -3.47
N GLU A 41 2.58 -9.53 -4.23
CA GLU A 41 2.26 -8.17 -4.60
C GLU A 41 1.92 -7.51 -3.26
N TRP A 42 2.81 -6.64 -2.81
CA TRP A 42 2.63 -5.98 -1.53
C TRP A 42 1.53 -4.93 -1.74
N VAL A 43 0.40 -5.12 -1.06
CA VAL A 43 -0.74 -4.22 -1.12
C VAL A 43 -0.80 -3.41 0.16
N GLY A 44 -0.90 -2.10 0.03
CA GLY A 44 -0.98 -1.19 1.17
C GLY A 44 -1.97 -0.07 0.96
N VAL A 45 -2.25 0.63 2.05
CA VAL A 45 -3.03 1.86 2.07
C VAL A 45 -2.06 3.03 1.99
N ALA A 46 -2.18 3.82 0.92
CA ALA A 46 -1.43 5.06 0.78
C ALA A 46 -2.10 6.17 1.59
N LEU A 47 -1.32 6.88 2.41
CA LEU A 47 -1.78 8.02 3.20
C LEU A 47 -0.82 9.19 3.06
N ARG A 48 -1.35 10.40 3.20
CA ARG A 48 -0.54 11.61 3.19
C ARG A 48 -0.49 12.19 4.60
N MET A 49 0.66 12.73 4.95
CA MET A 49 0.84 13.46 6.19
C MET A 49 1.94 14.50 6.00
N ALA A 50 1.65 15.76 6.35
CA ALA A 50 2.63 16.85 6.27
C ALA A 50 3.25 17.09 4.88
N GLY A 51 2.56 16.67 3.82
CA GLY A 51 3.03 16.79 2.43
C GLY A 51 3.73 15.54 1.89
N ASP A 52 4.08 14.59 2.74
CA ASP A 52 4.75 13.35 2.36
C ASP A 52 3.77 12.18 2.22
N LEU A 53 4.10 11.25 1.31
CA LEU A 53 3.34 10.03 1.07
C LEU A 53 3.93 8.87 1.86
N TYR A 54 3.08 8.19 2.61
CA TYR A 54 3.40 6.99 3.38
C TYR A 54 2.53 5.81 2.94
N LEU A 55 2.99 4.61 3.25
CA LEU A 55 2.34 3.35 2.93
C LEU A 55 2.24 2.50 4.19
N VAL A 56 1.03 2.02 4.48
CA VAL A 56 0.75 1.09 5.57
C VAL A 56 0.34 -0.24 4.97
N ALA A 57 0.85 -1.34 5.52
CA ALA A 57 0.46 -2.67 5.06
C ALA A 57 -1.04 -2.88 5.20
N ARG A 58 -1.66 -3.51 4.20
CA ARG A 58 -3.10 -3.79 4.23
C ARG A 58 -3.47 -4.63 5.46
N GLU A 59 -2.60 -5.55 5.86
CA GLU A 59 -2.82 -6.46 6.99
C GLU A 59 -2.84 -5.72 8.34
N GLU A 60 -2.14 -4.58 8.42
CA GLU A 60 -2.08 -3.70 9.58
C GLU A 60 -3.18 -2.63 9.57
N THR A 61 -3.98 -2.55 8.51
CA THR A 61 -5.08 -1.60 8.39
C THR A 61 -6.42 -2.33 8.49
N ARG A 62 -7.20 -2.01 9.52
CA ARG A 62 -8.54 -2.57 9.68
C ARG A 62 -9.54 -1.90 8.75
N GLU A 63 -9.56 -0.57 8.74
CA GLU A 63 -10.45 0.23 7.89
C GLU A 63 -9.99 1.69 7.82
N VAL A 64 -10.41 2.38 6.75
CA VAL A 64 -10.22 3.83 6.61
C VAL A 64 -11.59 4.50 6.71
N LEU A 65 -11.71 5.44 7.64
CA LEU A 65 -12.97 6.07 8.02
C LEU A 65 -12.89 7.59 7.86
N GLY A 66 -14.06 8.22 7.73
CA GLY A 66 -14.17 9.65 8.00
C GLY A 66 -13.88 9.95 9.47
N VAL A 67 -13.50 11.19 9.76
CA VAL A 67 -13.31 11.65 11.15
C VAL A 67 -14.63 11.50 11.91
N PRO A 68 -14.65 10.80 13.06
CA PRO A 68 -15.86 10.66 13.88
C PRO A 68 -16.41 12.03 14.31
N ALA A 69 -17.74 12.21 14.22
CA ALA A 69 -18.39 13.47 14.60
C ALA A 69 -18.29 13.78 16.10
N GLY A 70 -18.14 12.75 16.94
CA GLY A 70 -17.99 12.87 18.38
C GLY A 70 -16.73 12.15 18.87
N MET A 71 -15.93 12.85 19.66
CA MET A 71 -14.79 12.29 20.40
C MET A 71 -14.88 12.73 21.86
N THR A 72 -14.73 11.77 22.77
CA THR A 72 -14.67 12.02 24.21
C THR A 72 -13.24 12.43 24.57
N ARG A 73 -13.07 13.63 25.12
CA ARG A 73 -11.77 14.13 25.56
C ARG A 73 -11.21 13.27 26.69
N VAL A 74 -9.92 12.98 26.64
CA VAL A 74 -9.19 12.29 27.72
C VAL A 74 -8.39 13.31 28.54
N PRO A 75 -8.75 13.56 29.81
CA PRO A 75 -8.00 14.48 30.67
C PRO A 75 -6.55 14.02 30.88
N GLY A 76 -5.61 14.97 30.90
CA GLY A 76 -4.18 14.69 31.10
C GLY A 76 -3.47 14.02 29.91
N ALA A 77 -4.19 13.69 28.85
CA ALA A 77 -3.61 13.13 27.63
C ALA A 77 -2.73 14.13 26.89
N LYS A 78 -1.76 13.62 26.13
CA LYS A 78 -0.91 14.44 25.27
C LYS A 78 -1.74 15.11 24.17
N PRO A 79 -1.33 16.28 23.65
CA PRO A 79 -2.09 17.02 22.63
C PRO A 79 -2.39 16.24 21.34
N TRP A 80 -1.53 15.28 20.99
CA TRP A 80 -1.72 14.39 19.84
C TRP A 80 -2.78 13.30 20.08
N ILE A 81 -3.28 13.12 21.30
CA ILE A 81 -4.46 12.29 21.58
C ILE A 81 -5.70 13.19 21.44
N LYS A 82 -6.43 13.06 20.34
CA LYS A 82 -7.65 13.85 20.07
C LYS A 82 -8.82 13.43 20.98
N GLY A 83 -8.81 12.19 21.45
CA GLY A 83 -9.81 11.66 22.37
C GLY A 83 -10.09 10.19 22.10
N LEU A 84 -11.22 9.72 22.62
CA LEU A 84 -11.77 8.39 22.35
C LEU A 84 -12.98 8.52 21.43
N ALA A 85 -13.05 7.70 20.39
CA ALA A 85 -14.21 7.61 19.50
C ALA A 85 -14.81 6.21 19.55
N ASN A 86 -16.14 6.12 19.47
CA ASN A 86 -16.79 4.85 19.23
C ASN A 86 -16.82 4.57 17.72
N VAL A 87 -16.09 3.55 17.30
CA VAL A 87 -16.04 3.07 15.92
C VAL A 87 -16.66 1.68 15.89
N ARG A 88 -17.87 1.58 15.35
CA ARG A 88 -18.61 0.31 15.19
C ARG A 88 -18.70 -0.51 16.50
N GLY A 89 -18.93 0.16 17.62
CA GLY A 89 -19.05 -0.47 18.94
C GLY A 89 -17.72 -0.67 19.68
N GLN A 90 -16.59 -0.35 19.04
CA GLN A 90 -15.27 -0.39 19.66
C GLN A 90 -14.78 1.02 20.00
N LEU A 91 -14.38 1.21 21.25
CA LEU A 91 -13.78 2.46 21.70
C LEU A 91 -12.32 2.52 21.26
N LEU A 92 -11.99 3.48 20.38
CA LEU A 92 -10.65 3.67 19.86
C LEU A 92 -10.06 5.01 20.30
N PRO A 93 -8.81 5.05 20.81
CA PRO A 93 -8.07 6.29 20.91
C PRO A 93 -7.78 6.83 19.51
N ILE A 94 -8.11 8.10 19.29
CA ILE A 94 -7.80 8.82 18.06
C ILE A 94 -6.54 9.64 18.26
N ILE A 95 -5.52 9.34 17.46
CA ILE A 95 -4.19 9.94 17.52
C ILE A 95 -3.97 10.78 16.26
N ASP A 96 -3.65 12.06 16.43
CA ASP A 96 -3.15 12.93 15.37
C ASP A 96 -1.72 12.52 15.02
N LEU A 97 -1.57 11.75 13.92
CA LEU A 97 -0.28 11.15 13.57
C LEU A 97 0.75 12.23 13.24
N ARG A 98 0.33 13.28 12.53
CA ARG A 98 1.18 14.44 12.19
C ARG A 98 1.72 15.11 13.44
N GLN A 99 0.85 15.31 14.43
CA GLN A 99 1.23 15.94 15.69
C GLN A 99 2.10 15.01 16.55
N PHE A 100 1.82 13.71 16.53
CA PHE A 100 2.57 12.69 17.24
C PHE A 100 4.03 12.63 16.76
N VAL A 101 4.27 12.71 15.45
CA VAL A 101 5.63 12.73 14.88
C VAL A 101 6.29 14.11 14.92
N GLY A 102 5.65 15.12 15.54
CA GLY A 102 6.22 16.45 15.71
C GLY A 102 6.07 17.40 14.51
N SER A 103 5.27 17.05 13.51
CA SER A 103 5.06 17.85 12.28
C SER A 103 3.89 18.86 12.38
N GLY A 104 3.45 19.17 13.60
CA GLY A 104 2.31 20.05 13.88
C GLY A 104 0.95 19.35 13.82
N ALA A 105 -0.13 20.07 14.11
CA ALA A 105 -1.48 19.51 14.09
C ALA A 105 -2.00 19.28 12.67
N THR A 106 -2.74 18.19 12.47
CA THR A 106 -3.45 17.90 11.22
C THR A 106 -4.59 18.90 11.02
N PRO A 107 -4.64 19.68 9.93
CA PRO A 107 -5.78 20.53 9.60
C PRO A 107 -7.02 19.68 9.34
N MET A 108 -8.15 20.01 9.97
CA MET A 108 -9.41 19.32 9.71
C MET A 108 -10.00 19.76 8.38
N GLY A 109 -10.28 18.80 7.50
CA GLY A 109 -10.83 19.06 6.18
C GLY A 109 -11.56 17.85 5.60
N ARG A 110 -12.02 17.99 4.35
CA ARG A 110 -12.78 16.94 3.65
C ARG A 110 -11.93 15.71 3.31
N THR A 111 -10.62 15.86 3.23
CA THR A 111 -9.68 14.77 2.92
C THR A 111 -9.24 14.03 4.17
N THR A 112 -9.36 14.65 5.35
CA THR A 112 -8.92 14.05 6.60
C THR A 112 -9.62 12.71 6.85
N ARG A 113 -8.83 11.70 7.19
CA ARG A 113 -9.32 10.34 7.48
C ARG A 113 -8.78 9.83 8.80
N VAL A 114 -9.44 8.82 9.34
CA VAL A 114 -8.92 8.01 10.43
C VAL A 114 -8.63 6.62 9.87
N VAL A 115 -7.36 6.22 9.92
CA VAL A 115 -6.91 4.86 9.61
C VAL A 115 -6.97 4.06 10.90
N ALA A 116 -7.94 3.15 11.03
CA ALA A 116 -8.01 2.24 12.15
C ALA A 116 -6.95 1.14 11.97
N VAL A 117 -5.98 1.06 12.87
CA VAL A 117 -4.90 0.07 12.78
C VAL A 117 -5.28 -1.25 13.45
N ASN A 118 -4.87 -2.34 12.83
CA ASN A 118 -5.07 -3.70 13.29
C ASN A 118 -3.88 -4.18 14.13
N HIS A 119 -3.63 -3.52 15.28
CA HIS A 119 -2.59 -3.93 16.21
C HIS A 119 -3.19 -4.71 17.38
N ARG A 120 -2.66 -5.93 17.63
CA ARG A 120 -3.15 -6.84 18.67
C ARG A 120 -3.13 -6.28 20.09
N GLU A 121 -2.17 -5.42 20.42
CA GLU A 121 -1.97 -4.91 21.78
C GLU A 121 -2.61 -3.53 21.97
N ILE A 122 -2.60 -2.67 20.94
CA ILE A 122 -3.06 -1.29 21.05
C ILE A 122 -3.91 -0.93 19.82
N PRO A 123 -5.22 -1.23 19.82
CA PRO A 123 -6.10 -0.76 18.76
C PRO A 123 -6.20 0.78 18.84
N ALA A 124 -5.94 1.45 17.73
CA ALA A 124 -5.98 2.91 17.64
C ALA A 124 -6.50 3.39 16.28
N GLY A 125 -7.01 4.62 16.25
CA GLY A 125 -7.30 5.35 15.02
C GLY A 125 -6.23 6.40 14.77
N LEU A 126 -5.58 6.35 13.62
CA LEU A 126 -4.58 7.33 13.19
C LEU A 126 -5.25 8.37 12.29
N LEU A 127 -5.35 9.60 12.77
CA LEU A 127 -5.84 10.74 12.02
C LEU A 127 -4.75 11.22 11.06
N VAL A 128 -5.09 11.30 9.76
CA VAL A 128 -4.21 11.64 8.63
C VAL A 128 -4.89 12.62 7.68
N ASP A 129 -4.12 13.24 6.76
CA ASP A 129 -4.56 14.31 5.85
C ASP A 129 -5.51 13.84 4.73
#